data_AF-A0A6I6DLD3-F1
#
_entry.id   AF-A0A6I6DLD3-F1
#
_cell.length_a   1.000
_cell.length_b   1.000
_cell.length_c   1.000
_cell.angle_alpha   90.00
_cell.angle_beta   90.00
_cell.angle_gamma   90.00
#
_symmetry.space_group_name_H-M   'P 1'
#
loop_
_entity.id
_entity.type
_entity.pdbx_description
1 polymer ?
#
loop_
_entity_poly.entity_id
_entity_poly.type
_entity_poly.pdbx_seq_one_letter_code
_entity_poly.pdbx_strand_id
1 'polypeptide(L)' 'MEFKKGDVVTWKSQAAGSWKTKTGTVISVLSAKGKPDRYVVEVPPPSGSKAKPKKYFPRTSALKKVEQDA' A
#
# COMPACT_ATOMS: atom_id res chain seq x y z
N MET A 1 -12.35 -4.81 -5.70
CA MET A 1 -12.07 -3.78 -4.68
C MET A 1 -11.22 -2.71 -5.32
N GLU A 2 -11.69 -1.46 -5.25
CA GLU A 2 -10.96 -0.30 -5.75
C GLU A 2 -10.53 0.54 -4.54
N PHE A 3 -9.26 0.91 -4.48
CA PHE A 3 -8.74 1.80 -3.44
C PHE A 3 -8.68 3.22 -3.99
N LYS A 4 -8.90 4.22 -3.14
CA LYS A 4 -8.81 5.63 -3.52
C LYS A 4 -7.53 6.24 -2.94
N LYS A 5 -7.08 7.36 -3.51
CA LYS A 5 -6.03 8.16 -2.87
C LYS A 5 -6.48 8.54 -1.45
N GLY A 6 -5.63 8.32 -0.47
CA GLY A 6 -5.90 8.57 0.94
C GLY A 6 -6.34 7.32 1.73
N ASP A 7 -6.73 6.22 1.08
CA ASP A 7 -7.04 4.99 1.79
C ASP A 7 -5.79 4.38 2.43
N VAL A 8 -5.93 3.93 3.67
CA VAL A 8 -4.92 3.14 4.36
C VAL A 8 -5.12 1.67 4.00
N VAL A 9 -4.09 1.06 3.44
CA VAL A 9 -4.12 -0.32 2.97
C VAL A 9 -3.02 -1.13 3.63
N THR A 10 -3.32 -2.40 3.87
CA THR A 10 -2.35 -3.38 4.36
C THR A 10 -2.17 -4.49 3.33
N TRP A 11 -0.95 -4.95 3.15
CA TRP A 11 -0.66 -6.07 2.25
C TRP A 11 0.49 -6.91 2.77
N LYS A 12 0.48 -8.19 2.38
CA LYS A 12 1.60 -9.09 2.63
C LYS A 12 2.55 -9.04 1.43
N SER A 13 3.83 -8.80 1.70
CA SER A 13 4.89 -8.81 0.70
C SER A 13 6.01 -9.72 1.20
N GLN A 14 6.44 -10.64 0.33
CA GLN A 14 7.63 -11.44 0.61
C GLN A 14 8.87 -10.59 0.35
N ALA A 15 9.76 -10.54 1.33
CA ALA A 15 11.05 -9.88 1.23
C ALA A 15 12.12 -10.76 1.89
N ALA A 16 13.17 -11.09 1.15
CA ALA A 16 14.27 -11.95 1.60
C ALA A 16 13.78 -13.29 2.20
N GLY A 17 12.86 -13.98 1.51
CA GLY A 17 12.30 -15.27 1.95
C GLY A 17 11.27 -15.19 3.08
N SER A 18 11.09 -14.04 3.73
CA SER A 18 10.12 -13.84 4.80
C SER A 18 8.88 -13.08 4.33
N TRP A 19 7.69 -13.54 4.72
CA TRP A 19 6.46 -12.79 4.52
C TRP A 19 6.35 -11.66 5.54
N LYS A 20 6.19 -10.43 5.07
CA LYS A 20 6.04 -9.25 5.93
C LYS A 20 4.72 -8.56 5.61
N THR A 21 3.95 -8.23 6.64
CA THR A 21 2.79 -7.35 6.50
C THR A 21 3.27 -5.90 6.50
N LYS A 22 2.82 -5.12 5.53
CA LYS A 22 3.11 -3.70 5.40
C LYS A 22 1.80 -2.95 5.39
N THR A 23 1.79 -1.81 6.07
CA THR A 23 0.67 -0.89 6.07
C THR A 23 1.16 0.45 5.56
N GLY A 24 0.40 1.08 4.69
CA GLY A 24 0.74 2.36 4.10
C GLY A 24 -0.48 3.03 3.47
N THR A 25 -0.27 4.25 3.00
CA THR A 25 -1.33 5.11 2.47
C THR A 25 -1.26 5.14 0.95
N VAL A 26 -2.39 4.94 0.29
CA VAL A 26 -2.46 5.05 -1.18
C VAL A 26 -2.26 6.52 -1.56
N ILE A 27 -1.12 6.83 -2.17
CA ILE A 27 -0.82 8.19 -2.66
C ILE A 27 -1.16 8.35 -4.14
N SER A 28 -1.30 7.25 -4.88
CA SER A 28 -1.75 7.29 -6.28
C SER A 28 -2.41 6.01 -6.74
N VAL A 29 -3.33 6.15 -7.68
CA VAL A 29 -4.03 5.06 -8.35
C VAL A 29 -3.71 5.20 -9.84
N LEU A 30 -3.07 4.19 -10.41
CA LEU A 30 -2.80 4.07 -11.83
C LEU A 30 -3.91 3.21 -12.44
N SER A 31 -4.78 3.86 -13.20
CA SER A 31 -5.87 3.20 -13.91
C SER A 31 -5.53 3.05 -15.39
N ALA A 32 -5.58 1.82 -15.90
CA ALA A 32 -5.45 1.52 -17.32
C ALA A 32 -6.83 1.14 -17.87
N LYS A 33 -7.29 1.82 -18.92
CA LYS A 33 -8.59 1.54 -19.58
C LYS A 33 -9.79 1.57 -18.61
N GLY A 34 -9.82 2.53 -17.68
CA GLY A 34 -10.94 2.70 -16.74
C GLY A 34 -10.98 1.71 -15.59
N LYS A 35 -9.97 0.84 -15.43
CA LYS A 35 -9.83 -0.05 -14.25
C LYS A 35 -8.53 0.24 -13.52
N PRO A 36 -8.49 0.16 -12.18
CA PRO A 36 -7.26 0.32 -11.42
C PRO A 36 -6.32 -0.86 -11.68
N ASP A 37 -5.19 -0.57 -12.32
CA ASP A 37 -4.16 -1.54 -12.67
C ASP A 37 -3.07 -1.60 -11.59
N ARG A 38 -2.72 -0.44 -11.00
CA ARG A 38 -1.70 -0.34 -9.97
C ARG A 38 -2.03 0.70 -8.91
N TYR A 39 -1.57 0.44 -7.69
CA TYR A 39 -1.61 1.42 -6.62
C TYR A 39 -0.19 1.79 -6.21
N VAL A 40 0.01 3.08 -5.94
CA VAL A 40 1.23 3.60 -5.34
C VAL A 40 0.92 3.84 -3.88
N VAL A 41 1.57 3.06 -3.02
CA VAL A 41 1.38 3.11 -1.57
C VAL A 41 2.64 3.65 -0.93
N GLU A 42 2.51 4.67 -0.12
CA GLU A 42 3.60 5.22 0.67
C GLU A 42 3.58 4.66 2.08
N VAL A 43 4.72 4.10 2.50
CA VAL A 43 4.91 3.58 3.85
C VAL A 43 5.79 4.56 4.60
N PRO A 44 5.29 5.18 5.68
CA PRO A 44 6.12 6.04 6.51
C PRO A 44 7.24 5.21 7.16
N PRO A 45 8.42 5.81 7.39
CA PRO A 45 9.48 5.15 8.12
C PRO A 45 9.02 4.83 9.56
N PRO A 46 9.61 3.81 10.20
CA PRO A 46 9.33 3.53 11.60
C PRO A 46 9.67 4.74 12.48
N SER A 47 8.89 4.92 13.56
CA SER A 47 9.06 6.06 14.47
C SER A 47 10.50 6.15 14.97
N GLY A 48 11.12 7.33 14.80
CA GLY A 48 12.54 7.57 15.10
C GLY A 48 13.51 7.46 13.92
N SER A 49 13.07 6.99 12.75
CA SER A 49 13.91 6.97 11.54
C SER A 49 13.81 8.27 10.74
N LYS A 50 14.95 8.92 10.47
CA LYS A 50 15.07 10.04 9.51
C LYS A 50 15.01 9.61 8.03
N ALA A 51 14.62 8.37 7.78
CA ALA A 51 14.58 7.80 6.45
C ALA A 51 13.43 8.39 5.63
N LYS A 52 13.63 8.56 4.33
CA LYS A 52 12.55 8.99 3.43
C LYS A 52 11.44 7.93 3.40
N PRO A 53 10.15 8.32 3.34
CA PRO A 53 9.05 7.38 3.16
C PRO A 53 9.30 6.46 1.96
N LYS A 54 9.00 5.17 2.12
CA LYS A 54 9.24 4.18 1.08
C LYS A 54 7.98 4.03 0.24
N LYS A 55 8.10 4.26 -1.07
CA LYS A 55 7.01 4.03 -2.02
C LYS A 55 7.04 2.58 -2.50
N TYR A 56 5.86 1.96 -2.51
CA TYR A 56 5.62 0.60 -2.95
C TYR A 56 4.57 0.57 -4.05
N PHE A 57 4.67 -0.42 -4.93
CA PHE A 57 3.75 -0.66 -6.03
C PHE A 57 3.13 -2.06 -5.91
N PRO A 58 2.35 -2.32 -4.84
CA PRO A 58 1.76 -3.64 -4.63
C PRO A 58 0.73 -3.98 -5.70
N ARG A 59 0.54 -5.28 -5.93
CA ARG A 59 -0.56 -5.78 -6.76
C ARG A 59 -1.89 -5.50 -6.08
N THR A 60 -2.87 -5.08 -6.88
CA THR A 60 -4.24 -4.79 -6.43
C THR A 60 -4.87 -5.96 -5.66
N SER A 61 -4.64 -7.19 -6.11
CA SER A 61 -5.14 -8.41 -5.48
C SER A 61 -4.53 -8.76 -4.12
N ALA A 62 -3.38 -8.19 -3.78
CA ALA A 62 -2.71 -8.44 -2.50
C ALA A 62 -3.05 -7.39 -1.43
N LEU A 63 -3.66 -6.27 -1.82
CA LEU A 63 -4.05 -5.19 -0.94
C LEU A 63 -5.35 -5.54 -0.21
N LYS A 64 -5.40 -5.22 1.08
CA LYS A 64 -6.59 -5.26 1.92
C LYS A 64 -6.84 -3.88 2.48
N LYS A 65 -8.09 -3.44 2.48
CA LYS A 65 -8.46 -2.19 3.14
C LYS A 65 -8.35 -2.40 4.64
N VAL A 66 -7.68 -1.50 5.34
CA VAL A 66 -7.78 -1.45 6.80
C VAL A 66 -9.11 -0.74 7.04
N GLU A 67 -10.19 -1.52 7.10
CA GLU A 67 -11.47 -1.00 7.55
C GLU A 67 -11.26 -0.61 9.01
N GLN A 68 -11.29 0.70 9.27
CA GLN A 68 -11.24 1.22 10.61
C GLN A 68 -12.63 0.95 11.19
N ASP A 69 -12.82 -0.28 11.69
CA ASP A 69 -13.99 -0.64 12.49
C ASP A 69 -14.08 0.39 13.62
N ALA A 70 -15.11 1.22 13.56
CA ALA A 70 -15.44 2.26 14.53
C ALA A 70 -16.70 1.83 15.28
#